data_AF-A0A8J7M1A2-F1
#
_entry.id   AF-A0A8J7M1A2-F1
#
_cell.length_a   1.000
_cell.length_b   1.000
_cell.length_c   1.000
_cell.angle_alpha   90.00
_cell.angle_beta   90.00
_cell.angle_gamma   90.00
#
_symmetry.space_group_name_H-M   'P 1'
#
loop_
_entity.id
_entity.type
_entity.pdbx_description
1 polymer ?
#
loop_
_entity_poly.entity_id
_entity_poly.type
_entity_poly.pdbx_seq_one_letter_code
_entity_poly.pdbx_strand_id
1 'polypeptide(L)'
;MKVLLTNDDGVHAAGLAALVTAFSAAADVVVVAPDRERSAIAHALTLHHPLRAARISDNVYSVDGTPTDCVNLGIHSLLTFKPDLVVSGINRGSNLGDDVTYSGTVAAAMEATLMGIPAIAVSLVTRSEGDNYAAAATFTLRLAQTVHEKGLPQDTFLNVNVPDLPEAQLLPPLVTTQGRRSYEGTIVDKVDPRGRNYYWIGTADLSFQDIPGSDYHAISRGHISVTPLHFDLTNYASLDHLKGWELR
;
A
#
# COMPACT_ATOMS: atom_id res chain seq x y z
N MET A 1 1.50 4.07 21.79
CA MET A 1 1.67 3.37 20.49
C MET A 1 2.75 4.10 19.71
N LYS A 2 3.81 3.39 19.30
CA LYS A 2 4.87 3.92 18.45
C LYS A 2 4.64 3.46 17.01
N VAL A 3 4.59 4.38 16.07
CA VAL A 3 4.19 4.10 14.68
C VAL A 3 5.27 4.55 13.72
N LEU A 4 5.63 3.67 12.78
CA LEU A 4 6.42 4.03 11.61
C LEU A 4 5.48 4.34 10.43
N LEU A 5 5.59 5.54 9.87
CA LEU A 5 4.89 5.96 8.67
C LEU A 5 5.84 5.96 7.47
N THR A 6 5.35 5.48 6.33
CA THR A 6 6.07 5.44 5.05
C THR A 6 5.08 5.57 3.88
N ASN A 7 5.57 5.64 2.64
CA ASN A 7 4.76 5.63 1.41
C ASN A 7 5.65 5.34 0.18
N ASP A 8 5.05 5.35 -1.01
CA ASP A 8 5.75 5.35 -2.31
C ASP A 8 5.68 6.67 -3.07
N ASP A 9 4.82 7.61 -2.68
CA ASP A 9 4.74 8.96 -3.28
C ASP A 9 5.90 9.90 -2.86
N GLY A 10 6.63 9.52 -1.80
CA GLY A 10 7.76 10.27 -1.26
C GLY A 10 7.43 11.14 -0.03
N VAL A 11 8.48 11.59 0.66
CA VAL A 11 8.42 12.22 1.99
C VAL A 11 7.61 13.52 2.05
N HIS A 12 7.42 14.19 0.91
CA HIS A 12 6.67 15.44 0.81
C HIS A 12 5.22 15.27 0.32
N ALA A 13 4.74 14.04 0.15
CA ALA A 13 3.42 13.77 -0.38
C ALA A 13 2.29 14.20 0.58
N ALA A 14 1.20 14.72 0.01
CA ALA A 14 0.03 15.18 0.76
C ALA A 14 -0.62 14.08 1.61
N GLY A 15 -0.71 12.85 1.07
CA GLY A 15 -1.27 11.71 1.79
C GLY A 15 -0.45 11.30 3.02
N LEU A 16 0.87 11.37 2.94
CA LEU A 16 1.75 11.12 4.09
C LEU A 16 1.63 12.23 5.14
N ALA A 17 1.58 13.49 4.71
CA ALA A 17 1.36 14.63 5.61
C ALA A 17 0.01 14.53 6.36
N ALA A 18 -1.04 14.03 5.70
CA ALA A 18 -2.32 13.77 6.33
C ALA A 18 -2.24 12.68 7.41
N LEU A 19 -1.51 11.58 7.15
CA LEU A 19 -1.27 10.55 8.18
C LEU A 19 -0.49 11.12 9.37
N VAL A 20 0.60 11.86 9.12
CA VAL A 20 1.38 12.49 10.19
C VAL A 20 0.49 13.38 11.05
N THR A 21 -0.35 14.21 10.42
CA THR A 21 -1.27 15.10 11.13
C THR A 21 -2.25 14.32 12.02
N ALA A 22 -2.89 13.26 11.48
CA ALA A 22 -3.84 12.45 12.24
C ALA A 22 -3.17 11.69 13.39
N PHE A 23 -2.00 11.09 13.15
CA PHE A 23 -1.34 10.22 14.13
C PHE A 23 -0.59 10.97 15.23
N SER A 24 -0.09 12.18 14.96
CA SER A 24 0.75 12.92 15.93
C SER A 24 0.06 13.26 17.25
N ALA A 25 -1.29 13.28 17.28
CA ALA A 25 -2.04 13.52 18.51
C ALA A 25 -2.25 12.26 19.37
N ALA A 26 -2.02 11.07 18.82
CA ALA A 26 -2.39 9.79 19.44
C ALA A 26 -1.25 8.75 19.50
N ALA A 27 -0.12 9.03 18.86
CA ALA A 27 1.00 8.09 18.75
C ALA A 27 2.36 8.82 18.69
N ASP A 28 3.41 8.10 19.09
CA ASP A 28 4.80 8.50 18.84
C ASP A 28 5.14 8.14 17.39
N VAL A 29 5.19 9.15 16.51
CA VAL A 29 5.36 8.97 15.07
C VAL A 29 6.82 9.15 14.65
N VAL A 30 7.31 8.21 13.83
CA VAL A 30 8.52 8.39 13.01
C VAL A 30 8.16 8.17 11.56
N VAL A 31 8.68 9.02 10.68
CA VAL A 31 8.50 8.94 9.22
C VAL A 31 9.81 8.52 8.58
N VAL A 32 9.76 7.47 7.76
CA VAL A 32 10.87 7.09 6.88
C VAL A 32 10.26 6.84 5.50
N ALA A 33 10.55 7.71 4.54
CA ALA A 33 9.91 7.67 3.23
C ALA A 33 10.91 7.97 2.09
N PRO A 34 10.60 7.57 0.85
CA PRO A 34 11.43 7.86 -0.30
C PRO A 34 11.65 9.37 -0.53
N ASP A 35 12.78 9.74 -1.14
CA ASP A 35 13.10 11.10 -1.54
C ASP A 35 12.27 11.63 -2.72
N ARG A 36 11.69 10.73 -3.52
CA ARG A 36 10.83 11.01 -4.67
C ARG A 36 9.81 9.87 -4.85
N GLU A 37 8.83 10.10 -5.70
CA GLU A 37 7.87 9.06 -6.09
C GLU A 37 8.58 7.81 -6.67
N ARG A 38 8.12 6.63 -6.23
CA ARG A 38 8.61 5.30 -6.63
C ARG A 38 7.44 4.42 -7.07
N SER A 39 6.66 4.85 -8.05
CA SER A 39 5.51 4.07 -8.53
C SER A 39 5.93 2.78 -9.28
N ALA A 40 5.09 1.74 -9.16
CA ALA A 40 5.20 0.46 -9.87
C ALA A 40 6.51 -0.35 -9.68
N ILE A 41 7.16 -0.19 -8.53
CA ILE A 41 8.40 -0.93 -8.20
C ILE A 41 8.16 -2.27 -7.50
N ALA A 42 6.91 -2.60 -7.16
CA ALA A 42 6.55 -3.78 -6.37
C ALA A 42 7.37 -3.90 -5.06
N HIS A 43 7.70 -5.13 -4.64
CA HIS A 43 8.45 -5.43 -3.42
C HIS A 43 9.97 -5.50 -3.67
N ALA A 44 10.52 -4.46 -4.30
CA ALA A 44 11.94 -4.39 -4.63
C ALA A 44 12.81 -3.95 -3.43
N LEU A 45 13.89 -4.69 -3.16
CA LEU A 45 14.95 -4.37 -2.20
C LEU A 45 16.22 -3.94 -2.93
N THR A 46 16.85 -2.87 -2.46
CA THR A 46 18.10 -2.37 -3.02
C THR A 46 19.30 -3.14 -2.47
N LEU A 47 19.96 -3.95 -3.32
CA LEU A 47 21.09 -4.80 -2.92
C LEU A 47 22.44 -4.40 -3.53
N HIS A 48 22.43 -3.69 -4.65
CA HIS A 48 23.63 -3.49 -5.48
C HIS A 48 24.28 -2.11 -5.31
N HIS A 49 23.69 -1.20 -4.55
CA HIS A 49 24.24 0.11 -4.23
C HIS A 49 23.87 0.52 -2.81
N PRO A 50 24.69 1.38 -2.15
CA PRO A 50 24.37 1.84 -0.82
C PRO A 50 23.18 2.80 -0.83
N LEU A 51 22.33 2.68 0.19
CA LEU A 51 21.26 3.63 0.50
C LEU A 51 21.80 4.81 1.31
N ARG A 52 21.23 5.99 1.10
CA ARG A 52 21.48 7.21 1.86
C ARG A 52 20.17 7.66 2.51
N ALA A 53 20.24 7.92 3.81
CA ALA A 53 19.17 8.54 4.56
C ALA A 53 19.58 9.95 4.99
N ALA A 54 18.69 10.92 4.79
CA ALA A 54 18.81 12.28 5.28
C ALA A 54 17.71 12.55 6.31
N ARG A 55 18.08 13.07 7.48
CA ARG A 55 17.11 13.58 8.46
C ARG A 55 16.66 14.96 8.02
N ILE A 56 15.38 15.11 7.68
CA ILE A 56 14.80 16.39 7.23
C ILE A 56 14.33 17.22 8.43
N SER A 57 13.77 16.56 9.44
CA SER A 57 13.36 17.17 10.70
C SER A 57 13.38 16.15 11.83
N ASP A 58 12.93 16.53 13.02
CA ASP A 58 12.74 15.59 14.12
C ASP A 58 11.79 14.48 13.70
N ASN A 59 12.25 13.23 13.87
CA ASN A 59 11.55 12.00 13.52
C ASN A 59 11.12 11.88 12.04
N VAL A 60 11.71 12.64 11.12
CA VAL A 60 11.42 12.53 9.67
C VAL A 60 12.70 12.30 8.88
N TYR A 61 12.73 11.19 8.16
CA TYR A 61 13.84 10.74 7.34
C TYR A 61 13.40 10.55 5.89
N SER A 62 14.26 11.00 4.97
CA SER A 62 14.14 10.75 3.54
C SER A 62 15.23 9.80 3.10
N VAL A 63 14.86 8.80 2.30
CA VAL A 63 15.76 7.73 1.84
C VAL A 63 15.76 7.69 0.31
N ASP A 64 16.92 7.53 -0.31
CA ASP A 64 17.06 7.37 -1.77
C ASP A 64 16.73 5.96 -2.29
N GLY A 65 15.79 5.26 -1.63
CA GLY A 65 15.44 3.86 -1.87
C GLY A 65 13.97 3.63 -2.22
N THR A 66 13.55 2.37 -2.12
CA THR A 66 12.15 1.92 -2.22
C THR A 66 11.41 2.08 -0.88
N PRO A 67 10.07 1.97 -0.85
CA PRO A 67 9.29 1.88 0.39
C PRO A 67 9.73 0.70 1.26
N THR A 68 10.04 -0.45 0.65
CA THR A 68 10.60 -1.62 1.34
C THR A 68 11.95 -1.27 1.99
N ASP A 69 12.84 -0.58 1.27
CA ASP A 69 14.11 -0.09 1.82
C ASP A 69 13.87 0.88 2.99
N CYS A 70 12.86 1.75 2.90
CA CYS A 70 12.51 2.69 3.97
C CYS A 70 12.05 1.97 5.24
N VAL A 71 11.22 0.94 5.11
CA VAL A 71 10.77 0.11 6.24
C VAL A 71 11.97 -0.61 6.88
N ASN A 72 12.77 -1.27 6.04
CA ASN A 72 13.93 -2.06 6.48
C ASN A 72 14.98 -1.17 7.19
N LEU A 73 15.40 -0.09 6.54
CA LEU A 73 16.36 0.86 7.09
C LEU A 73 15.82 1.59 8.33
N GLY A 74 14.52 1.91 8.31
CA GLY A 74 13.79 2.46 9.44
C GLY A 74 13.93 1.58 10.68
N ILE A 75 13.45 0.35 10.58
CA ILE A 75 13.39 -0.60 11.70
C ILE A 75 14.78 -1.02 12.19
N HIS A 76 15.73 -1.26 11.27
CA HIS A 76 17.02 -1.84 11.63
C HIS A 76 18.11 -0.81 11.96
N SER A 77 17.98 0.46 11.54
CA SER A 77 19.06 1.42 11.69
C SER A 77 18.66 2.83 12.13
N LEU A 78 17.50 3.35 11.72
CA LEU A 78 17.14 4.75 11.98
C LEU A 78 16.32 4.92 13.26
N LEU A 79 15.45 3.96 13.57
CA LEU A 79 14.67 3.95 14.80
C LEU A 79 15.51 3.41 15.95
N THR A 80 15.30 3.97 17.15
CA THR A 80 15.90 3.47 18.39
C THR A 80 15.01 2.46 19.12
N PHE A 81 13.91 2.05 18.50
CA PHE A 81 12.89 1.17 19.05
C PHE A 81 12.24 0.32 17.95
N LYS A 82 11.66 -0.82 18.32
CA LYS A 82 10.76 -1.57 17.43
C LYS A 82 9.38 -0.89 17.40
N PRO A 83 8.85 -0.48 16.23
CA PRO A 83 7.52 0.12 16.16
C PRO A 83 6.44 -0.92 16.49
N ASP A 84 5.34 -0.44 17.07
CA ASP A 84 4.16 -1.28 17.39
C ASP A 84 3.32 -1.56 16.13
N LEU A 85 3.41 -0.66 15.14
CA LEU A 85 2.65 -0.69 13.89
C LEU A 85 3.42 0.03 12.79
N VAL A 86 3.32 -0.47 11.55
CA VAL A 86 3.72 0.27 10.34
C VAL A 86 2.48 0.67 9.55
N VAL A 87 2.43 1.93 9.09
CA VAL A 87 1.39 2.39 8.16
C VAL A 87 2.05 2.93 6.90
N SER A 88 1.66 2.39 5.76
CA SER A 88 2.15 2.79 4.44
C SER A 88 1.06 3.51 3.67
N GLY A 89 1.32 4.73 3.21
CA GLY A 89 0.41 5.56 2.43
C GLY A 89 0.34 7.02 2.93
N ILE A 90 -0.76 7.75 2.73
CA ILE A 90 -1.91 7.38 1.90
C ILE A 90 -1.53 7.54 0.43
N ASN A 91 -1.55 6.45 -0.33
CA ASN A 91 -1.23 6.45 -1.76
C ASN A 91 -2.22 7.31 -2.56
N ARG A 92 -1.71 8.10 -3.52
CA ARG A 92 -2.56 8.76 -4.53
C ARG A 92 -2.96 7.78 -5.63
N GLY A 93 -4.11 7.14 -5.45
CA GLY A 93 -4.64 6.15 -6.37
C GLY A 93 -4.91 4.81 -5.68
N SER A 94 -5.73 3.99 -6.32
CA SER A 94 -6.21 2.73 -5.75
C SER A 94 -5.18 1.60 -5.82
N ASN A 95 -5.17 0.73 -4.83
CA ASN A 95 -4.46 -0.56 -4.85
C ASN A 95 -5.49 -1.69 -4.69
N LEU A 96 -6.20 -1.97 -5.79
CA LEU A 96 -7.34 -2.91 -5.84
C LEU A 96 -6.98 -4.17 -6.65
N GLY A 97 -7.58 -5.29 -6.29
CA GLY A 97 -7.45 -6.55 -7.01
C GLY A 97 -6.01 -6.95 -7.30
N ASP A 98 -5.71 -7.30 -8.55
CA ASP A 98 -4.38 -7.77 -8.95
C ASP A 98 -3.31 -6.66 -8.91
N ASP A 99 -3.68 -5.38 -8.85
CA ASP A 99 -2.72 -4.27 -8.84
C ASP A 99 -1.93 -4.21 -7.51
N VAL A 100 -2.46 -4.86 -6.46
CA VAL A 100 -1.78 -5.06 -5.18
C VAL A 100 -0.37 -5.64 -5.36
N THR A 101 -0.15 -6.52 -6.36
CA THR A 101 1.14 -7.16 -6.62
C THR A 101 2.24 -6.19 -7.07
N TYR A 102 1.87 -5.05 -7.65
CA TYR A 102 2.82 -4.07 -8.20
C TYR A 102 3.01 -2.84 -7.31
N SER A 103 2.27 -2.78 -6.21
CA SER A 103 2.17 -1.59 -5.36
C SER A 103 3.34 -1.46 -4.38
N GLY A 104 4.01 -0.30 -4.42
CA GLY A 104 5.04 0.05 -3.44
C GLY A 104 4.44 0.31 -2.05
N THR A 105 3.29 0.97 -1.99
CA THR A 105 2.53 1.16 -0.74
C THR A 105 2.19 -0.17 -0.06
N VAL A 106 1.67 -1.16 -0.80
CA VAL A 106 1.38 -2.51 -0.27
C VAL A 106 2.67 -3.23 0.12
N ALA A 107 3.73 -3.11 -0.70
CA ALA A 107 5.00 -3.76 -0.45
C ALA A 107 5.64 -3.34 0.88
N ALA A 108 5.56 -2.07 1.25
CA ALA A 108 6.05 -1.62 2.56
C ALA A 108 5.30 -2.26 3.74
N ALA A 109 3.97 -2.42 3.65
CA ALA A 109 3.21 -3.13 4.68
C ALA A 109 3.53 -4.62 4.74
N MET A 110 3.76 -5.24 3.57
CA MET A 110 4.21 -6.63 3.46
C MET A 110 5.57 -6.82 4.16
N GLU A 111 6.55 -5.96 3.88
CA GLU A 111 7.89 -6.02 4.50
C GLU A 111 7.83 -5.90 6.03
N ALA A 112 7.02 -4.97 6.55
CA ALA A 112 6.83 -4.84 8.00
C ALA A 112 6.26 -6.13 8.62
N THR A 113 5.35 -6.79 7.92
CA THR A 113 4.70 -8.02 8.37
C THR A 113 5.69 -9.19 8.35
N LEU A 114 6.57 -9.27 7.34
CA LEU A 114 7.69 -10.21 7.31
C LEU A 114 8.62 -10.06 8.52
N MET A 115 8.74 -8.85 9.07
CA MET A 115 9.51 -8.56 10.29
C MET A 115 8.72 -8.79 11.58
N GLY A 116 7.50 -9.34 11.49
CA GLY A 116 6.62 -9.60 12.63
C GLY A 116 6.14 -8.31 13.29
N ILE A 117 5.82 -7.29 12.49
CA ILE A 117 5.19 -6.04 12.92
C ILE A 117 3.84 -5.92 12.19
N PRO A 118 2.72 -5.71 12.91
CA PRO A 118 1.43 -5.46 12.27
C PRO A 118 1.50 -4.27 11.32
N ALA A 119 0.81 -4.35 10.18
CA ALA A 119 0.91 -3.32 9.15
C ALA A 119 -0.41 -3.03 8.42
N ILE A 120 -0.53 -1.78 7.98
CA ILE A 120 -1.66 -1.27 7.20
C ILE A 120 -1.11 -0.54 5.96
N ALA A 121 -1.53 -0.96 4.78
CA ALA A 121 -1.38 -0.18 3.54
C ALA A 121 -2.69 0.59 3.31
N VAL A 122 -2.62 1.88 3.03
CA VAL A 122 -3.80 2.73 2.79
C VAL A 122 -3.68 3.53 1.49
N SER A 123 -4.76 3.54 0.73
CA SER A 123 -4.86 4.15 -0.59
C SER A 123 -6.12 5.00 -0.71
N LEU A 124 -6.00 6.20 -1.27
CA LEU A 124 -7.15 7.03 -1.65
C LEU A 124 -7.52 6.71 -3.10
N VAL A 125 -8.74 6.23 -3.32
CA VAL A 125 -9.26 5.89 -4.66
C VAL A 125 -9.65 7.18 -5.38
N THR A 126 -8.65 7.84 -5.97
CA THR A 126 -8.81 9.06 -6.76
C THR A 126 -8.16 8.92 -8.14
N ARG A 127 -8.67 9.69 -9.10
CA ARG A 127 -8.06 9.91 -10.43
C ARG A 127 -7.48 11.33 -10.57
N SER A 128 -7.54 12.12 -9.50
CA SER A 128 -7.13 13.52 -9.44
C SER A 128 -6.03 13.70 -8.38
N GLU A 129 -5.82 14.92 -7.92
CA GLU A 129 -4.85 15.19 -6.84
C GLU A 129 -5.26 14.57 -5.49
N GLY A 130 -6.54 14.27 -5.30
CA GLY A 130 -7.08 13.71 -4.06
C GLY A 130 -7.50 14.78 -3.07
N ASP A 131 -8.80 14.89 -2.81
CA ASP A 131 -9.37 15.96 -1.98
C ASP A 131 -9.60 15.51 -0.53
N ASN A 132 -9.72 14.20 -0.29
CA ASN A 132 -10.22 13.66 0.99
C ASN A 132 -9.20 12.84 1.79
N TYR A 133 -7.91 13.18 1.70
CA TYR A 133 -6.85 12.52 2.49
C TYR A 133 -7.10 12.57 4.00
N ALA A 134 -7.69 13.65 4.53
CA ALA A 134 -8.00 13.76 5.95
C ALA A 134 -9.01 12.70 6.41
N ALA A 135 -10.03 12.40 5.61
CA ALA A 135 -11.02 11.37 5.93
C ALA A 135 -10.38 9.97 5.94
N ALA A 136 -9.52 9.68 4.95
CA ALA A 136 -8.75 8.45 4.93
C ALA A 136 -7.81 8.33 6.13
N ALA A 137 -7.11 9.41 6.52
CA ALA A 137 -6.21 9.40 7.67
C ALA A 137 -6.95 9.18 8.99
N THR A 138 -8.10 9.83 9.19
CA THR A 138 -8.97 9.62 10.36
C THR A 138 -9.44 8.17 10.47
N PHE A 139 -9.89 7.56 9.37
CA PHE A 139 -10.25 6.15 9.37
C PHE A 139 -9.05 5.25 9.70
N THR A 140 -7.90 5.49 9.07
CA THR A 140 -6.68 4.71 9.29
C THR A 140 -6.20 4.79 10.73
N LEU A 141 -6.31 5.94 11.40
CA LEU A 141 -5.96 6.05 12.82
C LEU A 141 -6.87 5.18 13.70
N ARG A 142 -8.19 5.21 13.47
CA ARG A 142 -9.14 4.36 14.23
C ARG A 142 -8.85 2.87 14.01
N LEU A 143 -8.54 2.49 12.77
CA LEU A 143 -8.16 1.12 12.44
C LEU A 143 -6.83 0.73 13.10
N ALA A 144 -5.83 1.61 13.07
CA ALA A 144 -4.53 1.42 13.71
C ALA A 144 -4.66 1.19 15.23
N GLN A 145 -5.49 1.97 15.91
CA GLN A 145 -5.78 1.77 17.34
C GLN A 145 -6.41 0.40 17.59
N THR A 146 -7.37 0.01 16.76
CA THR A 146 -8.02 -1.31 16.85
C THR A 146 -7.02 -2.45 16.63
N VAL A 147 -6.12 -2.32 15.65
CA VAL A 147 -5.07 -3.29 15.36
C VAL A 147 -4.07 -3.37 16.51
N HIS A 148 -3.68 -2.24 17.11
CA HIS A 148 -2.78 -2.22 18.25
C HIS A 148 -3.39 -2.90 19.48
N GLU A 149 -4.69 -2.72 19.72
CA GLU A 149 -5.40 -3.33 20.85
C GLU A 149 -5.69 -4.82 20.67
N LYS A 150 -6.10 -5.24 19.47
CA LYS A 150 -6.58 -6.60 19.20
C LYS A 150 -5.55 -7.51 18.54
N GLY A 151 -4.50 -6.94 17.96
CA GLY A 151 -3.57 -7.64 17.07
C GLY A 151 -4.18 -7.96 15.71
N LEU A 152 -3.34 -8.55 14.86
CA LEU A 152 -3.76 -9.21 13.61
C LEU A 152 -3.50 -10.72 13.72
N PRO A 153 -4.22 -11.55 12.96
CA PRO A 153 -3.82 -12.93 12.76
C PRO A 153 -2.38 -13.01 12.25
N GLN A 154 -1.74 -14.15 12.49
CA GLN A 154 -0.38 -14.39 12.02
C GLN A 154 -0.28 -14.16 10.50
N ASP A 155 0.86 -13.62 10.07
CA ASP A 155 1.22 -13.42 8.66
C ASP A 155 0.20 -12.59 7.86
N THR A 156 -0.53 -11.72 8.55
CA THR A 156 -1.61 -10.88 7.97
C THR A 156 -1.27 -9.40 8.06
N PHE A 157 -1.51 -8.69 6.96
CA PHE A 157 -1.54 -7.23 6.92
C PHE A 157 -2.83 -6.73 6.27
N LEU A 158 -3.19 -5.47 6.51
CA LEU A 158 -4.43 -4.91 5.96
C LEU A 158 -4.15 -4.03 4.75
N ASN A 159 -4.80 -4.29 3.64
CA ASN A 159 -4.88 -3.38 2.51
C ASN A 159 -6.21 -2.61 2.56
N VAL A 160 -6.12 -1.28 2.65
CA VAL A 160 -7.25 -0.37 2.82
C VAL A 160 -7.37 0.53 1.61
N ASN A 161 -8.54 0.54 0.99
CA ASN A 161 -8.88 1.51 -0.05
C ASN A 161 -10.03 2.38 0.46
N VAL A 162 -9.87 3.70 0.34
CA VAL A 162 -10.84 4.70 0.79
C VAL A 162 -11.37 5.46 -0.44
N PRO A 163 -12.69 5.51 -0.69
CA PRO A 163 -13.25 6.38 -1.73
C PRO A 163 -12.84 7.83 -1.51
N ASP A 164 -12.55 8.56 -2.57
CA ASP A 164 -12.26 10.01 -2.50
C ASP A 164 -13.57 10.81 -2.31
N LEU A 165 -14.16 10.66 -1.12
CA LEU A 165 -15.40 11.28 -0.70
C LEU A 165 -15.22 11.97 0.66
N PRO A 166 -15.95 13.06 0.93
CA PRO A 166 -15.99 13.67 2.25
C PRO A 166 -16.44 12.65 3.31
N GLU A 167 -15.94 12.79 4.55
CA GLU A 167 -16.24 11.82 5.63
C GLU A 167 -17.74 11.60 5.84
N ALA A 168 -18.56 12.66 5.70
CA ALA A 168 -20.01 12.60 5.84
C ALA A 168 -20.72 11.76 4.76
N GLN A 169 -20.04 11.46 3.65
CA GLN A 169 -20.57 10.67 2.54
C GLN A 169 -20.00 9.24 2.48
N LEU A 170 -19.00 8.94 3.31
CA LEU A 170 -18.43 7.58 3.40
C LEU A 170 -19.44 6.64 4.05
N LEU A 171 -19.72 5.53 3.38
CA LEU A 171 -20.51 4.44 3.95
C LEU A 171 -19.66 3.60 4.91
N PRO A 172 -20.30 2.79 5.79
CA PRO A 172 -19.56 1.95 6.73
C PRO A 172 -18.49 1.08 6.06
N PRO A 173 -17.33 0.86 6.70
CA PRO A 173 -16.28 0.02 6.13
C PRO A 173 -16.75 -1.43 6.00
N LEU A 174 -16.27 -2.11 4.96
CA LEU A 174 -16.52 -3.54 4.72
C LEU A 174 -15.20 -4.31 4.72
N VAL A 175 -15.21 -5.48 5.35
CA VAL A 175 -14.15 -6.47 5.16
C VAL A 175 -14.37 -7.13 3.80
N THR A 176 -13.35 -7.15 2.97
CA THR A 176 -13.45 -7.53 1.55
C THR A 176 -12.45 -8.60 1.16
N THR A 177 -12.68 -9.24 0.02
CA THR A 177 -11.68 -10.08 -0.67
C THR A 177 -10.95 -9.28 -1.74
N GLN A 178 -9.74 -9.73 -2.11
CA GLN A 178 -9.03 -9.17 -3.26
C GLN A 178 -9.83 -9.43 -4.54
N GLY A 179 -10.15 -8.36 -5.27
CA GLY A 179 -10.84 -8.43 -6.55
C GLY A 179 -9.95 -8.93 -7.68
N ARG A 180 -10.46 -8.85 -8.91
CA ARG A 180 -9.70 -9.21 -10.13
C ARG A 180 -9.69 -8.07 -11.11
N ARG A 181 -8.55 -7.88 -11.77
CA ARG A 181 -8.42 -6.91 -12.84
C ARG A 181 -9.02 -7.47 -14.13
N SER A 182 -9.69 -6.61 -14.88
CA SER A 182 -10.11 -6.90 -16.25
C SER A 182 -9.02 -6.40 -17.19
N TYR A 183 -8.43 -7.32 -17.97
CA TYR A 183 -7.28 -7.05 -18.85
C TYR A 183 -7.66 -6.60 -20.27
N GLU A 184 -8.96 -6.41 -20.54
CA GLU A 184 -9.43 -5.97 -21.85
C GLU A 184 -8.90 -4.58 -22.21
N GLY A 185 -8.40 -4.42 -23.44
CA GLY A 185 -7.99 -3.13 -24.00
C GLY A 185 -6.69 -2.52 -23.46
N THR A 186 -5.96 -3.21 -22.59
CA THR A 186 -4.81 -2.67 -21.82
C THR A 186 -3.58 -2.18 -22.61
N ILE A 187 -3.55 -2.25 -23.94
CA ILE A 187 -2.43 -1.74 -24.75
C ILE A 187 -2.95 -0.71 -25.75
N VAL A 188 -2.38 0.49 -25.69
CA VAL A 188 -2.61 1.53 -26.71
C VAL A 188 -1.38 1.58 -27.62
N ASP A 189 -1.54 1.19 -28.88
CA ASP A 189 -0.52 1.30 -29.91
C ASP A 189 -0.66 2.63 -30.67
N LYS A 190 0.48 3.28 -30.93
CA LYS A 190 0.55 4.52 -31.70
C LYS A 190 1.79 4.51 -32.59
N VAL A 191 1.80 5.40 -33.56
CA VAL A 191 2.93 5.62 -34.47
C VAL A 191 3.56 6.97 -34.14
N ASP A 192 4.88 6.99 -33.98
CA ASP A 192 5.63 8.23 -33.77
C ASP A 192 5.71 9.05 -35.08
N PRO A 193 6.11 10.34 -35.03
CA PRO A 193 6.24 11.16 -36.23
C PRO A 193 7.26 10.65 -37.28
N ARG A 194 8.03 9.60 -36.96
CA ARG A 194 9.02 8.95 -37.84
C ARG A 194 8.52 7.61 -38.38
N GLY A 195 7.25 7.26 -38.17
CA GLY A 195 6.65 6.02 -38.66
C GLY A 195 6.98 4.78 -37.81
N ARG A 196 7.48 4.94 -36.58
CA ARG A 196 7.80 3.81 -35.69
C ARG A 196 6.69 3.59 -34.68
N ASN A 197 6.30 2.34 -34.49
CA ASN A 197 5.30 1.98 -33.49
C ASN A 197 5.86 2.17 -32.07
N TYR A 198 5.02 2.65 -31.16
CA TYR A 198 5.23 2.60 -29.72
C TYR A 198 3.94 2.17 -29.03
N TYR A 199 4.08 1.58 -27.84
CA TYR A 199 2.99 0.95 -27.10
C TYR A 199 2.96 1.51 -25.69
N TRP A 200 1.78 1.89 -25.23
CA TRP A 200 1.53 2.19 -23.82
C TRP A 200 0.83 1.02 -23.18
N ILE A 201 1.36 0.55 -22.06
CA ILE A 201 0.70 -0.43 -21.20
C ILE A 201 -0.19 0.36 -20.24
N GLY A 202 -1.49 0.11 -20.29
CA GLY A 202 -2.53 0.79 -19.53
C GLY A 202 -3.50 1.57 -20.41
N THR A 203 -4.79 1.43 -20.13
CA THR A 203 -5.87 2.30 -20.61
C THR A 203 -6.21 3.34 -19.56
N ALA A 204 -6.88 4.43 -19.99
CA ALA A 204 -7.40 5.45 -19.07
C ALA A 204 -8.40 4.88 -18.03
N ASP A 205 -9.05 3.77 -18.36
CA ASP A 205 -9.95 3.06 -17.46
C ASP A 205 -9.33 1.74 -17.03
N LEU A 206 -8.79 1.72 -15.80
CA LEU A 206 -8.58 0.47 -15.08
C LEU A 206 -9.96 -0.13 -14.79
N SER A 207 -10.26 -1.26 -15.42
CA SER A 207 -11.47 -2.02 -15.19
C SER A 207 -11.21 -3.15 -14.21
N PHE A 208 -12.08 -3.32 -13.23
CA PHE A 208 -12.10 -4.44 -12.30
C PHE A 208 -13.42 -5.20 -12.44
N GLN A 209 -13.40 -6.48 -12.11
CA GLN A 209 -14.62 -7.27 -12.07
C GLN A 209 -15.45 -6.89 -10.84
N ASP A 210 -16.74 -6.56 -11.03
CA ASP A 210 -17.68 -6.29 -9.94
C ASP A 210 -18.13 -7.60 -9.27
N ILE A 211 -17.23 -8.22 -8.51
CA ILE A 211 -17.48 -9.47 -7.79
C ILE A 211 -18.04 -9.12 -6.40
N PRO A 212 -19.26 -9.57 -6.03
CA PRO A 212 -19.81 -9.32 -4.71
C PRO A 212 -18.85 -9.69 -3.58
N GLY A 213 -18.62 -8.76 -2.66
CA GLY A 213 -17.68 -8.91 -1.53
C GLY A 213 -16.21 -8.57 -1.84
N SER A 214 -15.86 -8.25 -3.09
CA SER A 214 -14.51 -7.78 -3.44
C SER A 214 -14.28 -6.33 -3.01
N ASP A 215 -13.00 -5.96 -2.97
CA ASP A 215 -12.53 -4.59 -2.74
C ASP A 215 -13.15 -3.58 -3.72
N TYR A 216 -13.11 -3.84 -5.02
CA TYR A 216 -13.73 -2.98 -6.03
C TYR A 216 -15.25 -2.86 -5.86
N HIS A 217 -15.92 -3.97 -5.49
CA HIS A 217 -17.37 -3.96 -5.24
C HIS A 217 -17.76 -3.01 -4.11
N ALA A 218 -16.98 -2.97 -3.03
CA ALA A 218 -17.19 -2.05 -1.92
C ALA A 218 -16.91 -0.60 -2.33
N ILE A 219 -15.76 -0.34 -2.96
CA ILE A 219 -15.32 1.00 -3.37
C ILE A 219 -16.31 1.65 -4.34
N SER A 220 -16.75 0.91 -5.37
CA SER A 220 -17.70 1.42 -6.37
C SER A 220 -19.07 1.80 -5.79
N ARG A 221 -19.35 1.40 -4.54
CA ARG A 221 -20.58 1.71 -3.80
C ARG A 221 -20.37 2.73 -2.67
N GLY A 222 -19.18 3.32 -2.55
CA GLY A 222 -18.88 4.34 -1.54
C GLY A 222 -18.52 3.79 -0.15
N HIS A 223 -18.28 2.49 -0.03
CA HIS A 223 -17.76 1.87 1.19
C HIS A 223 -16.23 1.90 1.20
N ILE A 224 -15.64 2.03 2.38
CA ILE A 224 -14.21 1.74 2.59
C ILE A 224 -14.00 0.24 2.51
N SER A 225 -13.00 -0.21 1.74
CA SER A 225 -12.59 -1.61 1.65
C SER A 225 -11.43 -1.89 2.61
N VAL A 226 -11.54 -2.97 3.38
CA VAL A 226 -10.48 -3.49 4.25
C VAL A 226 -10.25 -4.96 3.91
N THR A 227 -9.18 -5.25 3.17
CA THR A 227 -8.84 -6.61 2.75
C THR A 227 -7.66 -7.13 3.59
N PRO A 228 -7.83 -8.20 4.38
CA PRO A 228 -6.70 -8.89 4.99
C PRO A 228 -5.93 -9.65 3.91
N LEU A 229 -4.63 -9.36 3.78
CA LEU A 229 -3.73 -9.99 2.83
C LEU A 229 -2.64 -10.79 3.54
N HIS A 230 -2.10 -11.77 2.81
CA HIS A 230 -1.03 -12.66 3.22
C HIS A 230 0.14 -12.53 2.24
N PHE A 231 1.36 -12.88 2.68
CA PHE A 231 2.56 -12.81 1.82
C PHE A 231 3.06 -14.18 1.34
N ASP A 232 2.67 -15.28 1.99
CA ASP A 232 2.92 -16.62 1.46
C ASP A 232 2.03 -16.89 0.25
N LEU A 233 2.67 -17.01 -0.91
CA LEU A 233 2.03 -17.25 -2.19
C LEU A 233 1.86 -18.74 -2.48
N THR A 234 2.22 -19.63 -1.55
CA THR A 234 2.06 -21.07 -1.70
C THR A 234 0.58 -21.42 -1.90
N ASN A 235 0.25 -22.00 -3.05
CA ASN A 235 -1.06 -22.58 -3.27
C ASN A 235 -1.15 -23.93 -2.56
N TYR A 236 -1.44 -23.89 -1.25
CA TYR A 236 -1.52 -25.08 -0.39
C TYR A 236 -2.47 -26.16 -0.91
N ALA A 237 -3.58 -25.76 -1.54
CA ALA A 237 -4.56 -26.69 -2.11
C ALA A 237 -4.00 -27.50 -3.29
N SER A 238 -2.95 -27.00 -3.96
CA SER A 238 -2.33 -27.68 -5.11
C SER A 238 -1.19 -28.62 -4.71
N LEU A 239 -0.72 -28.57 -3.46
CA LEU A 239 0.47 -29.33 -3.03
C LEU A 239 0.27 -30.84 -3.17
N ASP A 240 -0.87 -31.38 -2.75
CA ASP A 240 -1.11 -32.83 -2.80
C ASP A 240 -1.24 -33.33 -4.24
N HIS A 241 -1.77 -32.51 -5.16
CA HIS A 241 -1.78 -32.81 -6.58
C HIS A 241 -0.36 -32.88 -7.15
N LEU A 242 0.50 -31.91 -6.83
CA LEU A 242 1.88 -31.85 -7.32
C LEU A 242 2.79 -32.93 -6.69
N LYS A 243 2.57 -33.32 -5.43
CA LYS A 243 3.31 -34.44 -4.80
C LYS A 243 3.06 -35.77 -5.49
N GLY A 244 1.92 -35.92 -6.15
CA GLY A 244 1.60 -37.09 -6.96
C GLY A 244 2.33 -37.13 -8.31
N TRP A 245 3.00 -36.04 -8.70
CA TRP A 245 3.84 -36.06 -9.89
C TRP A 245 5.10 -36.85 -9.57
N GLU A 246 5.41 -37.88 -10.35
CA GLU A 246 6.70 -38.56 -10.28
C GLU A 246 7.79 -37.63 -10.84
N LEU A 247 8.16 -36.62 -10.06
CA LEU A 247 9.25 -35.67 -10.35
C LEU A 247 10.59 -36.41 -10.21
N ARG A 248 10.91 -37.25 -11.21
CA ARG A 248 12.19 -37.92 -11.38
C ARG A 248 12.85 -37.49 -12.68
#